data_AF-A0A957IGT2-F1
#
_entry.id   AF-A0A957IGT2-F1
#
_cell.length_a   1.000
_cell.length_b   1.000
_cell.length_c   1.000
_cell.angle_alpha   90.00
_cell.angle_beta   90.00
_cell.angle_gamma   90.00
#
_symmetry.space_group_name_H-M   'P 1'
#
loop_
_entity.id
_entity.type
_entity.pdbx_description
1 polymer ?
#
loop_
_entity_poly.entity_id
_entity_poly.type
_entity_poly.pdbx_seq_one_letter_code
_entity_poly.pdbx_strand_id
1 'polypeptide(L)'
;SAGFDLLSLANNHSLDYGGEGLWETAVRLQQAGIAPLGVGPNENAAYQPLIREVDGVRLAFLALNGVPEPVSGEPLSVNGEQWVRVEWDEARAAAAIAEARQQADVVIVSLHWGFEYDLQPDPWQETAAQALFAAGADVVLGHHPHVVQAVTVDRQSGQLAAYSLGNFVFDQTQEPTNQGLALRLFVDGDGLRAAQLLPIWSGPQPRLMTLAEADPLLARIVPEPPHVAFACDVTSCGSAGEVAGTGESGWFWSGAIDLTGDGAPETIRRAGEQVTVYEGDTAVWQSPEAWRVVDVALGDPNDDGRFELLLAIWQTDAEGHTRSQPYIVGHRGGEYQLLWGGRPVNRPILAVELGDVDGDGAQELVVLEDQGEAQTVAVWRWQGWSFSLVWRSENGRYRNLTLQSGDNNQLLITARP
;
A
#
# COMPACT_ATOMS: atom_id res chain seq x y z
N SER A 1 24.56 -18.62 -14.39
CA SER A 1 23.13 -18.53 -14.71
C SER A 1 22.58 -17.25 -14.10
N ALA A 2 21.48 -16.69 -14.63
CA ALA A 2 20.87 -15.45 -14.14
C ALA A 2 19.90 -15.66 -12.95
N GLY A 3 19.73 -16.91 -12.48
CA GLY A 3 18.94 -17.24 -11.29
C GLY A 3 17.43 -17.44 -11.51
N PHE A 4 16.98 -17.57 -12.76
CA PHE A 4 15.58 -17.91 -13.06
C PHE A 4 15.35 -19.42 -13.01
N ASP A 5 14.29 -19.84 -12.34
CA ASP A 5 13.84 -21.24 -12.31
C ASP A 5 12.71 -21.52 -13.32
N LEU A 6 11.90 -20.50 -13.61
CA LEU A 6 10.67 -20.58 -14.41
C LEU A 6 10.58 -19.39 -15.37
N LEU A 7 10.02 -19.60 -16.57
CA LEU A 7 9.67 -18.53 -17.49
C LEU A 7 8.33 -18.81 -18.18
N SER A 8 7.47 -17.80 -18.26
CA SER A 8 6.24 -17.86 -19.05
C SER A 8 6.54 -17.72 -20.54
N LEU A 9 6.03 -18.64 -21.34
CA LEU A 9 5.95 -18.55 -22.80
C LEU A 9 4.51 -18.33 -23.28
N ALA A 10 3.60 -17.95 -22.38
CA ALA A 10 2.24 -17.56 -22.73
C ALA A 10 2.16 -16.05 -22.96
N ASN A 11 2.60 -15.61 -24.14
CA ASN A 11 2.46 -14.23 -24.61
C ASN A 11 2.27 -14.21 -26.14
N ASN A 12 1.78 -13.09 -26.65
CA ASN A 12 1.49 -12.86 -28.08
C ASN A 12 2.72 -13.08 -29.00
N HIS A 13 3.95 -12.83 -28.53
CA HIS A 13 5.17 -13.00 -29.32
C HIS A 13 5.75 -14.42 -29.35
N SER A 14 5.20 -15.34 -28.56
CA SER A 14 5.75 -16.69 -28.46
C SER A 14 5.58 -17.52 -29.74
N LEU A 15 4.76 -17.04 -30.69
CA LEU A 15 4.55 -17.65 -31.99
C LEU A 15 5.17 -16.85 -33.14
N ASP A 16 6.01 -15.84 -32.90
CA ASP A 16 6.64 -15.03 -33.96
C ASP A 16 7.44 -15.86 -34.97
N TYR A 17 8.04 -16.98 -34.51
CA TYR A 17 8.75 -17.96 -35.33
C TYR A 17 7.98 -19.27 -35.52
N GLY A 18 6.66 -19.25 -35.27
CA GLY A 18 5.77 -20.40 -35.36
C GLY A 18 5.98 -21.47 -34.30
N GLY A 19 5.28 -22.59 -34.48
CA GLY A 19 5.32 -23.70 -33.51
C GLY A 19 6.71 -24.33 -33.34
N GLU A 20 7.54 -24.32 -34.39
CA GLU A 20 8.93 -24.79 -34.32
C GLU A 20 9.78 -23.90 -33.40
N GLY A 21 9.68 -22.58 -33.54
CA GLY A 21 10.38 -21.64 -32.68
C GLY A 21 9.91 -21.69 -31.22
N LEU A 22 8.61 -21.87 -31.00
CA LEU A 22 8.04 -22.06 -29.66
C LEU A 22 8.59 -23.33 -28.99
N TRP A 23 8.55 -24.45 -29.72
CA TRP A 23 9.11 -25.73 -29.26
C TRP A 23 10.60 -25.63 -28.96
N GLU A 24 11.38 -25.06 -29.88
CA GLU A 24 12.82 -24.89 -29.72
C GLU A 24 13.13 -24.05 -28.48
N THR A 25 12.39 -22.96 -28.27
CA THR A 25 12.53 -22.09 -27.09
C THR A 25 12.24 -22.87 -25.81
N ALA A 26 11.13 -23.60 -25.75
CA ALA A 26 10.76 -24.40 -24.58
C ALA A 26 11.80 -25.47 -24.25
N VAL A 27 12.32 -26.19 -25.26
CA VAL A 27 13.36 -27.21 -25.09
C VAL A 27 14.67 -26.57 -24.61
N ARG A 28 15.07 -25.42 -25.14
CA ARG A 28 16.28 -24.71 -24.71
C ARG A 28 16.18 -24.24 -23.27
N LEU A 29 15.01 -23.76 -22.83
CA LEU A 29 14.77 -23.42 -21.43
C LEU A 29 14.92 -24.65 -20.53
N GLN A 30 14.29 -25.77 -20.89
CA GLN A 30 14.41 -27.02 -20.13
C GLN A 30 15.86 -27.52 -20.04
N GLN A 31 16.61 -27.47 -21.13
CA GLN A 31 18.04 -27.82 -21.15
C GLN A 31 18.89 -26.89 -20.26
N ALA A 32 18.48 -25.63 -20.10
CA ALA A 32 19.09 -24.67 -19.19
C ALA A 32 18.64 -24.82 -17.73
N GLY A 33 17.73 -25.77 -17.43
CA GLY A 33 17.17 -25.97 -16.10
C GLY A 33 16.02 -25.03 -15.74
N ILE A 34 15.47 -24.31 -16.72
CA ILE A 34 14.37 -23.35 -16.55
C ILE A 34 13.07 -24.02 -17.06
N ALA A 35 12.03 -24.08 -16.23
CA ALA A 35 10.76 -24.67 -16.67
C ALA A 35 9.93 -23.66 -17.48
N PRO A 36 9.56 -23.96 -18.74
CA PRO A 36 8.62 -23.16 -19.49
C PRO A 36 7.20 -23.36 -18.97
N LEU A 37 6.43 -22.28 -18.85
CA LEU A 37 5.02 -22.30 -18.46
C LEU A 37 4.11 -21.86 -19.61
N GLY A 38 2.88 -22.36 -19.63
CA GLY A 38 1.84 -21.94 -20.57
C GLY A 38 2.08 -22.41 -22.00
N VAL A 39 2.87 -23.47 -22.17
CA VAL A 39 3.12 -24.15 -23.44
C VAL A 39 3.19 -25.65 -23.24
N GLY A 40 2.88 -26.43 -24.26
CA GLY A 40 3.00 -27.89 -24.19
C GLY A 40 2.60 -28.59 -25.48
N PRO A 41 2.81 -29.90 -25.61
CA PRO A 41 2.56 -30.68 -26.85
C PRO A 41 1.08 -30.74 -27.27
N ASN A 42 0.17 -30.21 -26.46
CA ASN A 42 -1.25 -30.01 -26.75
C ASN A 42 -1.82 -29.07 -25.68
N GLU A 43 -3.04 -28.59 -25.88
CA GLU A 43 -3.64 -27.60 -24.97
C GLU A 43 -3.77 -28.13 -23.54
N ASN A 44 -4.18 -29.39 -23.34
CA ASN A 44 -4.31 -29.94 -21.99
C ASN A 44 -2.98 -29.90 -21.24
N ALA A 45 -1.88 -30.27 -21.89
CA ALA A 45 -0.55 -30.19 -21.31
C ALA A 45 -0.12 -28.73 -21.07
N ALA A 46 -0.48 -27.81 -21.95
CA ALA A 46 -0.13 -26.40 -21.82
C ALA A 46 -0.83 -25.73 -20.62
N TYR A 47 -2.08 -26.11 -20.32
CA TYR A 47 -2.83 -25.63 -19.15
C TYR A 47 -2.42 -26.29 -17.83
N GLN A 48 -1.57 -27.33 -17.84
CA GLN A 48 -1.19 -28.00 -16.59
C GLN A 48 -0.38 -27.05 -15.69
N PRO A 49 -0.74 -26.94 -14.40
CA PRO A 49 0.05 -26.16 -13.45
C PRO A 49 1.40 -26.84 -13.21
N LEU A 50 2.46 -26.05 -13.11
CA LEU A 50 3.70 -26.55 -12.55
C LEU A 50 3.62 -26.44 -11.02
N ILE A 51 3.81 -27.57 -10.33
CA ILE A 51 3.86 -27.61 -8.87
C ILE A 51 5.31 -27.76 -8.41
N ARG A 52 5.73 -26.90 -7.48
CA ARG A 52 7.05 -26.93 -6.83
C ARG A 52 6.89 -26.85 -5.33
N GLU A 53 7.57 -27.73 -4.61
CA GLU A 53 7.69 -27.63 -3.16
C GLU A 53 8.99 -26.90 -2.83
N VAL A 54 8.89 -25.83 -2.02
CA VAL A 54 10.03 -25.05 -1.53
C VAL A 54 9.85 -24.90 -0.02
N ASP A 55 10.83 -25.35 0.75
CA ASP A 55 10.83 -25.30 2.22
C ASP A 55 9.51 -25.80 2.87
N GLY A 56 8.90 -26.84 2.27
CA GLY A 56 7.66 -27.45 2.75
C GLY A 56 6.37 -26.75 2.31
N VAL A 57 6.45 -25.71 1.48
CA VAL A 57 5.29 -25.01 0.89
C VAL A 57 5.17 -25.40 -0.58
N ARG A 58 3.99 -25.88 -1.00
CA ARG A 58 3.71 -26.25 -2.38
C ARG A 58 3.14 -25.04 -3.14
N LEU A 59 3.84 -24.65 -4.19
CA LEU A 59 3.48 -23.53 -5.07
C LEU A 59 3.03 -24.09 -6.41
N ALA A 60 1.87 -23.67 -6.89
CA ALA A 60 1.41 -23.92 -8.26
C ALA A 60 1.59 -22.67 -9.12
N PHE A 61 2.10 -22.87 -10.33
CA PHE A 61 2.30 -21.80 -11.32
C PHE A 61 1.54 -22.12 -12.60
N LEU A 62 0.73 -21.16 -13.06
CA LEU A 62 0.05 -21.21 -14.36
C LEU A 62 0.42 -19.97 -15.16
N ALA A 63 0.42 -20.10 -16.49
CA ALA A 63 0.63 -18.99 -17.40
C ALA A 63 -0.35 -19.04 -18.57
N LEU A 64 -0.95 -17.90 -18.89
CA LEU A 64 -2.04 -17.75 -19.85
C LEU A 64 -1.77 -16.55 -20.78
N ASN A 65 -2.17 -16.64 -22.04
CA ASN A 65 -2.15 -15.53 -22.98
C ASN A 65 -3.56 -15.02 -23.28
N GLY A 66 -3.84 -13.78 -22.92
CA GLY A 66 -5.11 -13.10 -23.16
C GLY A 66 -5.14 -12.21 -24.39
N VAL A 67 -3.99 -12.02 -25.05
CA VAL A 67 -3.85 -11.13 -26.20
C VAL A 67 -3.98 -11.94 -27.50
N PRO A 68 -5.01 -11.69 -28.32
CA PRO A 68 -5.19 -12.43 -29.56
C PRO A 68 -4.01 -12.26 -30.53
N GLU A 69 -3.74 -13.30 -31.32
CA GLU A 69 -2.83 -13.20 -32.46
C GLU A 69 -3.32 -12.15 -33.48
N PRO A 70 -2.40 -11.41 -34.14
CA PRO A 70 -2.76 -10.63 -35.31
C PRO A 70 -3.38 -11.53 -36.38
N VAL A 71 -4.56 -11.16 -36.90
CA VAL A 71 -5.36 -11.99 -37.84
C VAL A 71 -4.69 -12.23 -39.21
N SER A 72 -3.48 -11.69 -39.45
CA SER A 72 -2.77 -11.82 -40.72
C SER A 72 -1.69 -12.90 -40.70
N GLY A 73 -1.97 -14.06 -41.33
CA GLY A 73 -0.98 -15.11 -41.58
C GLY A 73 -1.58 -16.48 -41.85
N GLU A 74 -0.79 -17.38 -42.45
CA GLU A 74 -1.09 -18.83 -42.44
C GLU A 74 -0.94 -19.36 -41.01
N PRO A 75 -1.76 -20.33 -40.56
CA PRO A 75 -1.53 -21.01 -39.29
C PRO A 75 -0.11 -21.59 -39.29
N LEU A 76 0.70 -21.26 -38.28
CA LEU A 76 2.14 -21.56 -38.20
C LEU A 76 2.44 -23.05 -37.87
N SER A 77 1.68 -23.93 -38.50
CA SER A 77 1.61 -25.36 -38.30
C SER A 77 2.29 -26.10 -39.45
N VAL A 78 3.52 -26.58 -39.24
CA VAL A 78 4.18 -27.53 -40.17
C VAL A 78 4.69 -28.74 -39.38
N ASN A 79 4.08 -29.89 -39.67
CA ASN A 79 4.44 -31.28 -39.32
C ASN A 79 4.84 -31.67 -37.88
N GLY A 80 4.02 -32.54 -37.29
CA GLY A 80 4.51 -33.68 -36.49
C GLY A 80 4.29 -33.61 -34.99
N GLU A 81 4.65 -32.51 -34.33
CA GLU A 81 4.56 -32.38 -32.86
C GLU A 81 4.32 -30.91 -32.50
N GLN A 82 3.05 -30.49 -32.45
CA GLN A 82 2.70 -29.08 -32.25
C GLN A 82 2.71 -28.74 -30.77
N TRP A 83 3.81 -28.18 -30.27
CA TRP A 83 3.72 -27.42 -29.03
C TRP A 83 2.81 -26.21 -29.25
N VAL A 84 1.81 -26.07 -28.40
CA VAL A 84 0.84 -24.98 -28.41
C VAL A 84 1.14 -24.03 -27.25
N ARG A 85 0.77 -22.76 -27.44
CA ARG A 85 0.68 -21.77 -26.37
C ARG A 85 -0.72 -21.81 -25.76
N VAL A 86 -0.83 -21.61 -24.45
CA VAL A 86 -2.12 -21.44 -23.78
C VAL A 86 -2.75 -20.11 -24.15
N GLU A 87 -3.98 -20.14 -24.63
CA GLU A 87 -4.84 -18.96 -24.77
C GLU A 87 -5.74 -18.77 -23.55
N TRP A 88 -6.29 -17.57 -23.39
CA TRP A 88 -7.30 -17.29 -22.39
C TRP A 88 -8.61 -17.97 -22.76
N ASP A 89 -9.05 -18.86 -21.87
CA ASP A 89 -10.40 -19.40 -21.81
C ASP A 89 -10.74 -19.45 -20.33
N GLU A 90 -11.71 -18.63 -19.90
CA GLU A 90 -12.05 -18.45 -18.49
C GLU A 90 -12.44 -19.77 -17.82
N ALA A 91 -13.22 -20.61 -18.50
CA ALA A 91 -13.70 -21.87 -17.94
C ALA A 91 -12.57 -22.88 -17.75
N ARG A 92 -11.65 -22.96 -18.72
CA ARG A 92 -10.47 -23.83 -18.63
C ARG A 92 -9.45 -23.33 -17.62
N ALA A 93 -9.21 -22.02 -17.58
CA ALA A 93 -8.35 -21.40 -16.57
C ALA A 93 -8.88 -21.67 -15.17
N ALA A 94 -10.18 -21.45 -14.94
CA ALA A 94 -10.82 -21.72 -13.66
C ALA A 94 -10.72 -23.19 -13.26
N ALA A 95 -10.94 -24.13 -14.19
CA ALA A 95 -10.80 -25.56 -13.93
C ALA A 95 -9.35 -25.94 -13.56
N ALA A 96 -8.36 -25.42 -14.29
CA ALA A 96 -6.94 -25.69 -14.02
C ALA A 96 -6.50 -25.12 -12.67
N ILE A 97 -6.99 -23.94 -12.28
CA ILE A 97 -6.71 -23.31 -10.98
C ILE A 97 -7.37 -24.11 -9.85
N ALA A 98 -8.62 -24.53 -10.02
CA ALA A 98 -9.33 -25.35 -9.04
C ALA A 98 -8.65 -26.71 -8.84
N GLU A 99 -8.08 -27.30 -9.89
CA GLU A 99 -7.26 -28.52 -9.80
C GLU A 99 -5.92 -28.24 -9.10
N ALA A 100 -5.24 -27.14 -9.44
CA ALA A 100 -3.99 -26.73 -8.83
C ALA A 100 -4.14 -26.51 -7.32
N ARG A 101 -5.23 -25.85 -6.91
CA ARG A 101 -5.52 -25.55 -5.49
C ARG A 101 -5.69 -26.79 -4.62
N GLN A 102 -6.06 -27.93 -5.20
CA GLN A 102 -6.13 -29.21 -4.46
C GLN A 102 -4.75 -29.78 -4.14
N GLN A 103 -3.71 -29.32 -4.84
CA GLN A 103 -2.38 -29.90 -4.82
C GLN A 103 -1.30 -28.91 -4.34
N ALA A 104 -1.65 -27.64 -4.19
CA ALA A 104 -0.75 -26.57 -3.78
C ALA A 104 -1.37 -25.71 -2.67
N ASP A 105 -0.49 -25.13 -1.85
CA ASP A 105 -0.86 -24.25 -0.76
C ASP A 105 -1.02 -22.81 -1.26
N VAL A 106 -0.27 -22.44 -2.31
CA VAL A 106 -0.37 -21.14 -3.00
C VAL A 106 -0.45 -21.34 -4.52
N VAL A 107 -1.41 -20.70 -5.16
CA VAL A 107 -1.62 -20.71 -6.62
C VAL A 107 -1.32 -19.34 -7.23
N ILE A 108 -0.33 -19.30 -8.12
CA ILE A 108 0.18 -18.10 -8.78
C ILE A 108 -0.12 -18.20 -10.27
N VAL A 109 -0.84 -17.22 -10.81
CA VAL A 109 -1.25 -17.18 -12.22
C VAL A 109 -0.61 -15.98 -12.91
N SER A 110 0.15 -16.22 -13.97
CA SER A 110 0.62 -15.18 -14.88
C SER A 110 -0.36 -15.05 -16.05
N LEU A 111 -0.81 -13.85 -16.37
CA LEU A 111 -1.68 -13.60 -17.53
C LEU A 111 -1.18 -12.41 -18.35
N HIS A 112 -0.97 -12.64 -19.63
CA HIS A 112 -0.54 -11.64 -20.60
C HIS A 112 -1.77 -10.96 -21.22
N TRP A 113 -2.05 -9.68 -20.93
CA TRP A 113 -3.37 -9.05 -21.15
C TRP A 113 -3.34 -7.51 -21.25
N GLY A 114 -4.49 -6.90 -21.50
CA GLY A 114 -4.63 -5.45 -21.51
C GLY A 114 -4.14 -4.80 -22.80
N PHE A 115 -3.90 -3.50 -22.76
CA PHE A 115 -3.47 -2.72 -23.91
C PHE A 115 -2.07 -2.16 -23.72
N GLU A 116 -1.28 -2.19 -24.80
CA GLU A 116 0.06 -1.60 -24.80
C GLU A 116 0.03 -0.12 -24.38
N TYR A 117 0.94 0.23 -23.48
CA TYR A 117 1.21 1.57 -22.97
C TYR A 117 0.09 2.23 -22.15
N ASP A 118 -1.02 1.54 -21.89
CA ASP A 118 -2.04 2.05 -20.97
C ASP A 118 -1.58 1.91 -19.51
N LEU A 119 -1.54 3.04 -18.80
CA LEU A 119 -1.13 3.10 -17.41
C LEU A 119 -2.19 2.58 -16.43
N GLN A 120 -3.42 2.40 -16.90
CA GLN A 120 -4.53 1.88 -16.11
C GLN A 120 -4.94 0.48 -16.59
N PRO A 121 -5.27 -0.44 -15.65
CA PRO A 121 -5.87 -1.70 -16.04
C PRO A 121 -7.23 -1.42 -16.72
N ASP A 122 -7.51 -2.14 -17.81
CA ASP A 122 -8.81 -2.05 -18.44
C ASP A 122 -9.86 -2.92 -17.71
N PRO A 123 -11.17 -2.68 -17.88
CA PRO A 123 -12.22 -3.41 -17.16
C PRO A 123 -12.20 -4.94 -17.36
N TRP A 124 -11.67 -5.43 -18.48
CA TRP A 124 -11.51 -6.86 -18.70
C TRP A 124 -10.39 -7.45 -17.85
N GLN A 125 -9.27 -6.75 -17.66
CA GLN A 125 -8.22 -7.19 -16.72
C GLN A 125 -8.77 -7.36 -15.30
N GLU A 126 -9.60 -6.42 -14.84
CA GLU A 126 -10.23 -6.49 -13.51
C GLU A 126 -11.19 -7.67 -13.38
N THR A 127 -12.08 -7.86 -14.36
CA THR A 127 -13.05 -8.98 -14.32
C THR A 127 -12.37 -10.34 -14.49
N ALA A 128 -11.32 -10.45 -15.32
CA ALA A 128 -10.50 -11.65 -15.45
C ALA A 128 -9.75 -11.98 -14.16
N ALA A 129 -9.13 -10.98 -13.50
CA ALA A 129 -8.47 -11.18 -12.21
C ALA A 129 -9.45 -11.71 -11.15
N GLN A 130 -10.66 -11.14 -11.06
CA GLN A 130 -11.70 -11.61 -10.16
C GLN A 130 -12.13 -13.05 -10.45
N ALA A 131 -12.26 -13.44 -11.73
CA ALA A 131 -12.58 -14.81 -12.11
C ALA A 131 -11.48 -15.81 -11.68
N LEU A 132 -10.20 -15.42 -11.85
CA LEU A 132 -9.05 -16.23 -11.40
C LEU A 132 -9.02 -16.39 -9.87
N PHE A 133 -9.29 -15.32 -9.13
CA PHE A 133 -9.41 -15.34 -7.67
C PHE A 133 -10.56 -16.22 -7.20
N ALA A 134 -11.73 -16.11 -7.84
CA ALA A 134 -12.89 -16.93 -7.52
C ALA A 134 -12.63 -18.43 -7.76
N ALA A 135 -11.75 -18.77 -8.72
CA ALA A 135 -11.33 -20.14 -8.99
C ALA A 135 -10.31 -20.69 -7.97
N GLY A 136 -9.70 -19.83 -7.14
CA GLY A 136 -8.76 -20.22 -6.09
C GLY A 136 -7.31 -19.76 -6.29
N ALA A 137 -7.06 -18.80 -7.19
CA ALA A 137 -5.76 -18.13 -7.26
C ALA A 137 -5.52 -17.28 -6.01
N ASP A 138 -4.27 -17.22 -5.55
CA ASP A 138 -3.83 -16.31 -4.48
C ASP A 138 -3.14 -15.07 -5.07
N VAL A 139 -2.44 -15.25 -6.19
CA VAL A 139 -1.67 -14.18 -6.84
C VAL A 139 -1.90 -14.20 -8.34
N VAL A 140 -2.23 -13.03 -8.91
CA VAL A 140 -2.33 -12.81 -10.36
C VAL A 140 -1.29 -11.79 -10.82
N LEU A 141 -0.46 -12.18 -11.79
CA LEU A 141 0.66 -11.39 -12.31
C LEU A 141 0.44 -11.05 -13.79
N GLY A 142 0.19 -9.78 -14.04
CA GLY A 142 -0.09 -9.24 -15.37
C GLY A 142 1.17 -8.78 -16.12
N HIS A 143 1.13 -8.95 -17.44
CA HIS A 143 2.14 -8.48 -18.40
C HIS A 143 1.45 -8.10 -19.72
N HIS A 144 2.21 -7.54 -20.68
CA HIS A 144 1.81 -7.02 -22.01
C HIS A 144 1.79 -5.49 -22.16
N PRO A 145 1.26 -4.69 -21.22
CA PRO A 145 1.19 -3.24 -21.41
C PRO A 145 2.54 -2.51 -21.56
N HIS A 146 3.68 -3.17 -21.35
CA HIS A 146 5.03 -2.58 -21.32
C HIS A 146 5.26 -1.46 -20.29
N VAL A 147 4.25 -1.16 -19.48
CA VAL A 147 4.25 -0.16 -18.41
C VAL A 147 3.73 -0.79 -17.13
N VAL A 148 4.18 -0.30 -15.98
CA VAL A 148 3.70 -0.78 -14.68
C VAL A 148 2.30 -0.23 -14.43
N GLN A 149 1.34 -1.10 -14.10
CA GLN A 149 -0.03 -0.75 -13.71
C GLN A 149 -0.24 -1.03 -12.22
N ALA A 150 -1.47 -0.79 -11.72
CA ALA A 150 -1.80 -0.92 -10.32
C ALA A 150 -1.50 -2.32 -9.74
N VAL A 151 -1.12 -2.34 -8.45
CA VAL A 151 -1.04 -3.51 -7.60
C VAL A 151 -2.07 -3.38 -6.49
N THR A 152 -2.99 -4.32 -6.42
CA THR A 152 -4.05 -4.36 -5.41
C THR A 152 -3.90 -5.59 -4.53
N VAL A 153 -4.27 -5.45 -3.26
CA VAL A 153 -4.29 -6.54 -2.28
C VAL A 153 -5.62 -6.49 -1.54
N ASP A 154 -6.38 -7.57 -1.63
CA ASP A 154 -7.52 -7.79 -0.74
C ASP A 154 -6.98 -8.34 0.59
N ARG A 155 -7.04 -7.51 1.63
CA ARG A 155 -6.54 -7.89 2.98
C ARG A 155 -7.44 -8.90 3.69
N GLN A 156 -8.68 -9.10 3.26
CA GLN A 156 -9.59 -10.08 3.85
C GLN A 156 -9.31 -11.48 3.31
N SER A 157 -9.18 -11.60 1.98
CA SER A 157 -8.90 -12.88 1.33
C SER A 157 -7.41 -13.21 1.24
N GLY A 158 -6.53 -12.21 1.35
CA GLY A 158 -5.08 -12.36 1.14
C GLY A 158 -4.69 -12.42 -0.34
N GLN A 159 -5.58 -12.06 -1.25
CA GLN A 159 -5.36 -12.15 -2.70
C GLN A 159 -4.67 -10.90 -3.24
N LEU A 160 -3.72 -11.08 -4.17
CA LEU A 160 -2.95 -10.00 -4.79
C LEU A 160 -3.07 -10.01 -6.31
N ALA A 161 -3.40 -8.87 -6.92
CA ALA A 161 -3.31 -8.65 -8.35
C ALA A 161 -2.26 -7.58 -8.64
N ALA A 162 -1.28 -7.89 -9.49
CA ALA A 162 -0.43 -6.89 -10.12
C ALA A 162 -0.81 -6.83 -11.60
N TYR A 163 -1.55 -5.80 -12.01
CA TYR A 163 -2.17 -5.78 -13.35
C TYR A 163 -1.18 -5.66 -14.50
N SER A 164 -0.01 -5.05 -14.26
CA SER A 164 1.13 -5.13 -15.16
C SER A 164 2.41 -4.84 -14.40
N LEU A 165 3.40 -5.72 -14.51
CA LEU A 165 4.73 -5.53 -13.94
C LEU A 165 5.64 -4.66 -14.82
N GLY A 166 5.19 -4.27 -16.03
CA GLY A 166 6.00 -3.52 -16.99
C GLY A 166 7.17 -4.34 -17.55
N ASN A 167 8.19 -3.64 -18.05
CA ASN A 167 9.36 -4.27 -18.64
C ASN A 167 10.40 -4.65 -17.56
N PHE A 168 11.08 -5.78 -17.73
CA PHE A 168 12.22 -6.17 -16.90
C PHE A 168 13.53 -6.06 -17.68
N VAL A 169 13.85 -7.05 -18.53
CA VAL A 169 14.94 -6.96 -19.52
C VAL A 169 14.32 -6.62 -20.87
N PHE A 170 14.51 -5.39 -21.35
CA PHE A 170 13.93 -4.91 -22.60
C PHE A 170 14.77 -3.78 -23.22
N ASP A 171 14.60 -3.50 -24.51
CA ASP A 171 15.38 -2.49 -25.25
C ASP A 171 14.67 -1.13 -25.39
N GLN A 172 13.43 -1.01 -24.89
CA GLN A 172 12.76 0.28 -24.78
C GLN A 172 13.33 1.10 -23.61
N THR A 173 13.87 2.27 -23.92
CA THR A 173 14.57 3.13 -22.95
C THR A 173 13.81 4.38 -22.55
N GLN A 174 12.60 4.59 -23.09
CA GLN A 174 11.80 5.79 -22.88
C GLN A 174 10.87 5.60 -21.68
N GLU A 175 10.63 6.66 -20.92
CA GLU A 175 9.54 6.64 -19.94
C GLU A 175 8.16 6.62 -20.64
N PRO A 176 7.17 5.91 -20.09
CA PRO A 176 7.23 5.11 -18.85
C PRO A 176 7.67 3.65 -19.06
N THR A 177 8.07 3.23 -20.26
CA THR A 177 8.38 1.82 -20.57
C THR A 177 9.75 1.35 -20.10
N ASN A 178 10.64 2.28 -19.75
CA ASN A 178 11.88 1.99 -19.05
C ASN A 178 11.68 1.74 -17.53
N GLN A 179 10.44 1.82 -17.02
CA GLN A 179 10.09 1.47 -15.65
C GLN A 179 9.55 0.05 -15.59
N GLY A 180 9.90 -0.67 -14.53
CA GLY A 180 9.39 -2.00 -14.25
C GLY A 180 9.18 -2.22 -12.76
N LEU A 181 8.56 -3.34 -12.44
CA LEU A 181 8.31 -3.75 -11.07
C LEU A 181 8.66 -5.22 -10.91
N ALA A 182 9.61 -5.52 -10.04
CA ALA A 182 9.78 -6.86 -9.51
C ALA A 182 8.93 -7.01 -8.24
N LEU A 183 8.37 -8.20 -8.03
CA LEU A 183 7.67 -8.54 -6.79
C LEU A 183 8.48 -9.57 -6.01
N ARG A 184 8.62 -9.32 -4.71
CA ARG A 184 9.06 -10.34 -3.76
C ARG A 184 7.87 -10.73 -2.90
N LEU A 185 7.43 -11.97 -3.06
CA LEU A 185 6.27 -12.52 -2.36
C LEU A 185 6.76 -13.38 -1.18
N PHE A 186 6.14 -13.21 -0.03
CA PHE A 186 6.36 -14.01 1.17
C PHE A 186 5.12 -14.85 1.39
N VAL A 187 5.28 -16.16 1.35
CA VAL A 187 4.18 -17.14 1.35
C VAL A 187 4.44 -18.23 2.38
N ASP A 188 3.38 -18.84 2.90
CA ASP A 188 3.44 -20.07 3.68
C ASP A 188 2.27 -21.01 3.34
N GLY A 189 2.06 -22.05 4.14
CA GLY A 189 1.02 -23.05 3.93
C GLY A 189 -0.42 -22.52 3.96
N ASP A 190 -0.67 -21.31 4.46
CA ASP A 190 -2.01 -20.70 4.43
C ASP A 190 -2.13 -19.57 3.38
N GLY A 191 -1.11 -19.33 2.54
CA GLY A 191 -1.19 -18.37 1.44
C GLY A 191 -0.15 -17.25 1.48
N LEU A 192 -0.50 -16.12 0.86
CA LEU A 192 0.32 -14.91 0.83
C LEU A 192 0.31 -14.19 2.20
N ARG A 193 1.50 -13.86 2.70
CA ARG A 193 1.69 -13.15 3.98
C ARG A 193 2.15 -11.72 3.82
N ALA A 194 3.01 -11.48 2.84
CA ALA A 194 3.46 -10.15 2.50
C ALA A 194 3.90 -10.09 1.04
N ALA A 195 3.85 -8.90 0.47
CA ALA A 195 4.44 -8.60 -0.82
C ALA A 195 5.31 -7.35 -0.67
N GLN A 196 6.52 -7.41 -1.21
CA GLN A 196 7.41 -6.27 -1.33
C GLN A 196 7.50 -5.88 -2.81
N LEU A 197 7.15 -4.62 -3.08
CA LEU A 197 7.31 -3.97 -4.36
C LEU A 197 8.79 -3.59 -4.53
N LEU A 198 9.39 -3.99 -5.64
CA LEU A 198 10.77 -3.66 -6.00
C LEU A 198 10.78 -2.91 -7.34
N PRO A 199 10.52 -1.59 -7.33
CA PRO A 199 10.64 -0.74 -8.50
C PRO A 199 12.02 -0.85 -9.14
N ILE A 200 12.05 -0.99 -10.47
CA ILE A 200 13.29 -1.09 -11.23
C ILE A 200 13.28 -0.15 -12.43
N TRP A 201 14.47 0.27 -12.82
CA TRP A 201 14.72 0.70 -14.19
C TRP A 201 15.00 -0.55 -15.04
N SER A 202 14.19 -0.72 -16.07
CA SER A 202 14.33 -1.79 -17.06
C SER A 202 15.47 -1.46 -18.03
N GLY A 203 15.91 -2.46 -18.78
CA GLY A 203 17.01 -2.31 -19.73
C GLY A 203 17.75 -3.64 -19.94
N PRO A 204 18.86 -3.64 -20.71
CA PRO A 204 19.67 -4.85 -20.89
C PRO A 204 20.28 -5.35 -19.57
N GLN A 205 20.41 -4.45 -18.59
CA GLN A 205 20.80 -4.78 -17.21
C GLN A 205 19.90 -4.00 -16.24
N PRO A 206 18.83 -4.62 -15.73
CA PRO A 206 17.90 -3.95 -14.83
C PRO A 206 18.57 -3.55 -13.51
N ARG A 207 18.15 -2.44 -12.93
CA ARG A 207 18.58 -2.01 -11.59
C ARG A 207 17.40 -1.61 -10.72
N LEU A 208 17.52 -1.82 -9.41
CA LEU A 208 16.58 -1.27 -8.45
C LEU A 208 16.62 0.26 -8.49
N MET A 209 15.44 0.87 -8.35
CA MET A 209 15.30 2.29 -8.07
C MET A 209 15.71 2.58 -6.63
N THR A 210 16.23 3.78 -6.40
CA THR A 210 16.30 4.38 -5.05
C THR A 210 14.89 4.76 -4.57
N LEU A 211 14.72 5.04 -3.27
CA LEU A 211 13.41 5.47 -2.75
C LEU A 211 12.87 6.71 -3.48
N ALA A 212 13.70 7.75 -3.62
CA ALA A 212 13.31 8.97 -4.32
C ALA A 212 12.97 8.76 -5.81
N GLU A 213 13.61 7.80 -6.49
CA GLU A 213 13.26 7.42 -7.87
C GLU A 213 11.94 6.65 -7.93
N ALA A 214 11.66 5.85 -6.90
CA ALA A 214 10.49 4.99 -6.83
C ALA A 214 9.20 5.73 -6.42
N ASP A 215 9.30 6.82 -5.65
CA ASP A 215 8.15 7.51 -5.06
C ASP A 215 7.03 7.85 -6.08
N PRO A 216 7.32 8.45 -7.27
CA PRO A 216 6.27 8.78 -8.24
C PRO A 216 5.60 7.53 -8.83
N LEU A 217 6.37 6.44 -8.99
CA LEU A 217 5.83 5.18 -9.50
C LEU A 217 4.94 4.52 -8.44
N LEU A 218 5.42 4.41 -7.20
CA LEU A 218 4.69 3.77 -6.10
C LEU A 218 3.38 4.50 -5.80
N ALA A 219 3.40 5.84 -5.77
CA ALA A 219 2.20 6.67 -5.59
C ALA A 219 1.15 6.44 -6.69
N ARG A 220 1.56 6.06 -7.90
CA ARG A 220 0.67 5.78 -9.02
C ARG A 220 0.09 4.37 -8.99
N ILE A 221 0.88 3.38 -8.57
CA ILE A 221 0.53 1.95 -8.74
C ILE A 221 -0.02 1.29 -7.48
N VAL A 222 0.12 1.89 -6.31
CA VAL A 222 -0.56 1.42 -5.09
C VAL A 222 -1.65 2.44 -4.78
N PRO A 223 -2.87 2.30 -5.35
CA PRO A 223 -3.93 3.24 -5.07
C PRO A 223 -4.26 3.19 -3.58
N GLU A 224 -3.99 4.29 -2.86
CA GLU A 224 -4.41 4.43 -1.48
C GLU A 224 -5.95 4.40 -1.45
N PRO A 225 -6.57 3.55 -0.62
CA PRO A 225 -8.01 3.54 -0.50
C PRO A 225 -8.51 4.92 -0.05
N PRO A 226 -9.68 5.37 -0.54
CA PRO A 226 -10.19 6.69 -0.24
C PRO A 226 -10.37 6.89 1.26
N HIS A 227 -10.09 8.10 1.72
CA HIS A 227 -10.40 8.57 3.05
C HIS A 227 -11.78 9.21 3.06
N VAL A 228 -12.51 9.09 4.16
CA VAL A 228 -13.69 9.93 4.41
C VAL A 228 -13.18 11.27 4.95
N ALA A 229 -13.70 12.37 4.41
CA ALA A 229 -13.32 13.72 4.80
C ALA A 229 -14.46 14.45 5.53
N PHE A 230 -14.08 15.33 6.45
CA PHE A 230 -14.96 16.27 7.13
C PHE A 230 -14.42 17.69 7.00
N ALA A 231 -15.31 18.63 6.69
CA ALA A 231 -15.02 20.07 6.68
C ALA A 231 -15.74 20.74 7.85
N CYS A 232 -15.06 21.64 8.56
CA CYS A 232 -15.57 22.26 9.78
C CYS A 232 -15.87 23.75 9.62
N ASP A 233 -16.88 24.23 10.34
CA ASP A 233 -17.04 25.64 10.67
C ASP A 233 -16.84 25.82 12.18
N VAL A 234 -16.97 27.07 12.64
CA VAL A 234 -16.77 27.45 14.04
C VAL A 234 -17.69 26.74 15.05
N THR A 235 -18.72 26.02 14.59
CA THR A 235 -19.70 25.33 15.43
C THR A 235 -19.82 23.83 15.18
N SER A 236 -19.47 23.32 14.00
CA SER A 236 -19.71 21.93 13.63
C SER A 236 -18.86 21.47 12.44
N CYS A 237 -18.79 20.16 12.21
CA CYS A 237 -18.24 19.60 10.97
C CYS A 237 -19.29 18.80 10.20
N GLY A 238 -19.18 18.84 8.87
CA GLY A 238 -20.00 18.08 7.93
C GLY A 238 -19.15 17.16 7.06
N SER A 239 -19.74 16.07 6.56
CA SER A 239 -19.06 15.20 5.59
C SER A 239 -18.75 15.98 4.31
N ALA A 240 -17.50 15.89 3.87
CA ALA A 240 -17.01 16.45 2.60
C ALA A 240 -16.88 15.37 1.51
N GLY A 241 -17.32 14.13 1.79
CA GLY A 241 -17.25 12.99 0.87
C GLY A 241 -15.95 12.19 0.98
N GLU A 242 -15.62 11.46 -0.08
CA GLU A 242 -14.37 10.71 -0.18
C GLU A 242 -13.29 11.55 -0.85
N VAL A 243 -12.09 11.51 -0.28
CA VAL A 243 -10.87 12.14 -0.82
C VAL A 243 -9.78 11.09 -0.99
N ALA A 244 -8.82 11.34 -1.86
CA ALA A 244 -7.67 10.47 -2.00
C ALA A 244 -6.88 10.41 -0.68
N GLY A 245 -6.37 9.24 -0.32
CA GLY A 245 -5.41 9.14 0.79
C GLY A 245 -4.10 9.83 0.43
N THR A 246 -3.42 10.42 1.41
CA THR A 246 -2.10 11.08 1.22
C THR A 246 -0.93 10.09 1.30
N GLY A 247 -1.18 8.83 1.65
CA GLY A 247 -0.14 7.85 1.95
C GLY A 247 0.59 8.10 3.28
N GLU A 248 0.23 9.17 4.00
CA GLU A 248 0.78 9.48 5.31
C GLU A 248 0.22 8.52 6.37
N SER A 249 1.08 8.06 7.27
CA SER A 249 0.60 7.40 8.48
C SER A 249 -0.03 8.45 9.38
N GLY A 250 -1.29 8.26 9.80
CA GLY A 250 -1.92 9.07 10.85
C GLY A 250 -1.37 8.80 12.26
N TRP A 251 -0.06 8.54 12.36
CA TRP A 251 0.69 8.33 13.58
C TRP A 251 1.97 9.14 13.47
N PHE A 252 2.31 9.85 14.54
CA PHE A 252 3.53 10.64 14.56
C PHE A 252 4.76 9.76 14.82
N TRP A 253 5.71 9.79 13.89
CA TRP A 253 7.03 9.16 14.03
C TRP A 253 8.14 10.19 14.18
N SER A 254 8.08 11.27 13.40
CA SER A 254 9.00 12.39 13.50
C SER A 254 8.45 13.64 12.86
N GLY A 255 8.91 14.80 13.32
CA GLY A 255 8.59 16.11 12.75
C GLY A 255 9.59 17.15 13.25
N ALA A 256 9.47 18.38 12.77
CA ALA A 256 10.32 19.48 13.20
C ALA A 256 9.51 20.77 13.36
N ILE A 257 9.71 21.48 14.48
CA ILE A 257 9.04 22.74 14.79
C ILE A 257 9.91 23.55 15.77
N ASP A 258 9.82 24.88 15.74
CA ASP A 258 10.60 25.79 16.60
C ASP A 258 9.94 25.93 17.99
N LEU A 259 10.21 24.97 18.88
CA LEU A 259 9.69 24.91 20.25
C LEU A 259 10.34 25.98 21.13
N THR A 260 11.62 26.29 20.87
CA THR A 260 12.40 27.22 21.68
C THR A 260 12.13 28.69 21.33
N GLY A 261 11.65 28.96 20.11
CA GLY A 261 11.34 30.28 19.58
C GLY A 261 12.58 31.05 19.12
N ASP A 262 13.67 30.35 18.80
CA ASP A 262 14.94 30.95 18.39
C ASP A 262 15.10 31.05 16.86
N GLY A 263 14.10 30.57 16.11
CA GLY A 263 14.07 30.52 14.65
C GLY A 263 14.67 29.26 14.04
N ALA A 264 15.21 28.34 14.85
CA ALA A 264 15.70 27.04 14.40
C ALA A 264 14.75 25.92 14.89
N PRO A 265 14.20 25.08 14.00
CA PRO A 265 13.30 24.02 14.43
C PRO A 265 14.06 22.89 15.14
N GLU A 266 13.53 22.44 16.28
CA GLU A 266 13.95 21.19 16.91
C GLU A 266 13.38 19.99 16.17
N THR A 267 14.09 18.86 16.21
CA THR A 267 13.60 17.59 15.66
C THR A 267 12.95 16.77 16.76
N ILE A 268 11.73 16.31 16.53
CA ILE A 268 10.97 15.48 17.45
C ILE A 268 10.88 14.08 16.85
N ARG A 269 11.12 13.05 17.66
CA ARG A 269 10.96 11.65 17.25
C ARG A 269 10.19 10.88 18.31
N ARG A 270 9.22 10.08 17.88
CA ARG A 270 8.53 9.12 18.72
C ARG A 270 9.01 7.71 18.38
N ALA A 271 9.40 6.96 19.41
CA ALA A 271 9.82 5.57 19.30
C ALA A 271 9.09 4.76 20.38
N GLY A 272 8.23 3.83 19.96
CA GLY A 272 7.33 3.15 20.90
C GLY A 272 6.43 4.16 21.62
N GLU A 273 6.32 4.04 22.94
CA GLU A 273 5.49 4.94 23.77
C GLU A 273 6.28 6.11 24.38
N GLN A 274 7.40 6.53 23.77
CA GLN A 274 8.21 7.68 24.21
C GLN A 274 8.47 8.66 23.08
N VAL A 275 8.52 9.96 23.42
CA VAL A 275 8.92 11.04 22.52
C VAL A 275 10.22 11.68 23.00
N THR A 276 11.10 12.04 22.06
CA THR A 276 12.38 12.70 22.33
C THR A 276 12.54 13.91 21.41
N VAL A 277 12.99 15.03 21.97
CA VAL A 277 13.28 16.28 21.27
C VAL A 277 14.79 16.42 21.13
N TYR A 278 15.23 16.81 19.93
CA TYR A 278 16.62 16.95 19.56
C TYR A 278 16.91 18.37 19.03
N GLU A 279 18.01 18.94 19.51
CA GLU A 279 18.66 20.11 18.90
C GLU A 279 19.87 19.59 18.09
N GLY A 280 19.75 19.64 16.76
CA GLY A 280 20.66 18.91 15.88
C GLY A 280 20.63 17.40 16.18
N ASP A 281 21.79 16.84 16.54
CA ASP A 281 21.92 15.42 16.91
C ASP A 281 21.87 15.16 18.42
N THR A 282 21.67 16.20 19.24
CA THR A 282 21.69 16.08 20.71
C THR A 282 20.27 16.01 21.26
N ALA A 283 19.96 14.93 21.98
CA ALA A 283 18.69 14.82 22.71
C ALA A 283 18.67 15.83 23.88
N VAL A 284 17.74 16.78 23.85
CA VAL A 284 17.60 17.85 24.86
C VAL A 284 16.44 17.61 25.82
N TRP A 285 15.44 16.81 25.42
CA TRP A 285 14.35 16.40 26.29
C TRP A 285 13.78 15.05 25.85
N GLN A 286 13.26 14.28 26.82
CA GLN A 286 12.56 13.04 26.59
C GLN A 286 11.35 12.96 27.53
N SER A 287 10.21 12.49 27.01
CA SER A 287 9.02 12.27 27.83
C SER A 287 9.28 11.21 28.90
N PRO A 288 8.77 11.39 30.13
CA PRO A 288 8.80 10.34 31.15
C PRO A 288 8.26 9.01 30.64
N GLU A 289 8.93 7.91 30.94
CA GLU A 289 8.51 6.55 30.54
C GLU A 289 7.09 6.20 31.02
N ALA A 290 6.74 6.67 32.23
CA ALA A 290 5.42 6.46 32.82
C ALA A 290 4.28 7.12 32.03
N TRP A 291 4.56 8.05 31.12
CA TRP A 291 3.54 8.73 30.33
C TRP A 291 2.98 7.89 29.19
N ARG A 292 3.68 6.84 28.74
CA ARG A 292 3.15 5.91 27.74
C ARG A 292 2.44 6.62 26.56
N VAL A 293 3.22 7.38 25.78
CA VAL A 293 2.74 8.28 24.73
C VAL A 293 2.08 7.50 23.59
N VAL A 294 0.80 7.77 23.37
CA VAL A 294 -0.02 7.23 22.27
C VAL A 294 0.40 7.85 20.95
N ASP A 295 0.38 9.18 20.87
CA ASP A 295 0.60 9.91 19.63
C ASP A 295 0.96 11.38 19.93
N VAL A 296 1.46 12.11 18.94
CA VAL A 296 1.99 13.47 19.08
C VAL A 296 1.50 14.37 17.95
N ALA A 297 1.05 15.58 18.27
CA ALA A 297 0.85 16.65 17.31
C ALA A 297 1.75 17.85 17.66
N LEU A 298 2.24 18.54 16.63
CA LEU A 298 3.09 19.72 16.76
C LEU A 298 2.29 20.94 16.32
N GLY A 299 2.30 22.02 17.12
CA GLY A 299 1.52 23.20 16.79
C GLY A 299 1.38 24.17 17.95
N ASP A 300 0.35 25.02 17.92
CA ASP A 300 -0.01 25.95 19.00
C ASP A 300 -1.37 25.54 19.59
N PRO A 301 -1.41 24.47 20.41
CA PRO A 301 -2.65 23.91 20.95
C PRO A 301 -3.36 24.82 21.96
N ASN A 302 -2.69 25.85 22.49
CA ASN A 302 -3.24 26.75 23.51
C ASN A 302 -3.33 28.22 23.07
N ASP A 303 -3.13 28.48 21.77
CA ASP A 303 -3.28 29.78 21.12
C ASP A 303 -2.54 30.90 21.87
N ASP A 304 -1.28 30.62 22.24
CA ASP A 304 -0.42 31.60 22.95
C ASP A 304 0.69 32.19 22.06
N GLY A 305 0.69 31.84 20.78
CA GLY A 305 1.62 32.32 19.76
C GLY A 305 2.97 31.60 19.78
N ARG A 306 3.05 30.44 20.44
CA ARG A 306 4.25 29.61 20.51
C ARG A 306 3.94 28.20 20.04
N PHE A 307 4.99 27.46 19.74
CA PHE A 307 4.86 26.06 19.36
C PHE A 307 5.15 25.14 20.54
N GLU A 308 4.32 24.12 20.66
CA GLU A 308 4.32 23.12 21.71
C GLU A 308 4.19 21.71 21.13
N LEU A 309 4.42 20.72 22.02
CA LEU A 309 4.04 19.34 21.80
C LEU A 309 2.68 19.11 22.44
N LEU A 310 1.72 18.63 21.66
CA LEU A 310 0.50 18.03 22.16
C LEU A 310 0.66 16.51 22.17
N LEU A 311 0.62 15.91 23.36
CA LEU A 311 0.82 14.49 23.57
C LEU A 311 -0.49 13.84 24.00
N ALA A 312 -0.91 12.77 23.32
CA ALA A 312 -1.87 11.83 23.88
C ALA A 312 -1.13 10.80 24.73
N ILE A 313 -1.52 10.64 26.00
CA ILE A 313 -0.77 9.87 27.01
C ILE A 313 -1.70 8.86 27.66
N TRP A 314 -1.34 7.57 27.68
CA TRP A 314 -2.05 6.56 28.48
C TRP A 314 -1.79 6.74 29.97
N GLN A 315 -2.85 6.82 30.77
CA GLN A 315 -2.77 6.75 32.23
C GLN A 315 -3.78 5.78 32.79
N THR A 316 -3.43 5.12 33.89
CA THR A 316 -4.34 4.30 34.68
C THR A 316 -4.87 5.14 35.84
N ASP A 317 -6.19 5.33 35.90
CA ASP A 317 -6.84 6.04 37.01
C ASP A 317 -6.79 5.23 38.31
N ALA A 318 -7.19 5.85 39.44
CA ALA A 318 -7.14 5.23 40.76
C ALA A 318 -8.05 3.99 40.85
N GLU A 319 -9.04 3.91 39.97
CA GLU A 319 -9.99 2.80 39.83
C GLU A 319 -9.47 1.69 38.88
N GLY A 320 -8.29 1.86 38.28
CA GLY A 320 -7.64 0.86 37.44
C GLY A 320 -8.02 0.91 35.96
N HIS A 321 -8.78 1.92 35.51
CA HIS A 321 -9.11 2.07 34.10
C HIS A 321 -8.01 2.82 33.36
N THR A 322 -7.56 2.24 32.25
CA THR A 322 -6.59 2.88 31.37
C THR A 322 -7.31 3.81 30.39
N ARG A 323 -6.95 5.09 30.41
CA ARG A 323 -7.54 6.14 29.58
C ARG A 323 -6.44 7.04 29.05
N SER A 324 -6.55 7.48 27.81
CA SER A 324 -5.60 8.45 27.25
C SER A 324 -6.11 9.89 27.37
N GLN A 325 -5.18 10.84 27.47
CA GLN A 325 -5.43 12.25 27.76
C GLN A 325 -4.49 13.16 26.98
N PRO A 326 -4.94 14.35 26.55
CA PRO A 326 -4.07 15.35 25.93
C PRO A 326 -3.26 16.10 26.99
N TYR A 327 -1.97 16.29 26.71
CA TYR A 327 -1.01 17.04 27.53
C TYR A 327 -0.27 18.02 26.62
N ILE A 328 -0.07 19.25 27.09
CA ILE A 328 0.69 20.28 26.39
C ILE A 328 2.05 20.43 27.09
N VAL A 329 3.12 20.16 26.34
CA VAL A 329 4.50 20.35 26.79
C VAL A 329 5.13 21.45 25.96
N GLY A 330 5.75 22.42 26.61
CA GLY A 330 6.42 23.52 25.92
C GLY A 330 7.69 23.95 26.61
N HIS A 331 8.52 24.66 25.86
CA HIS A 331 9.78 25.22 26.36
C HIS A 331 9.54 26.59 27.01
N ARG A 332 9.79 26.73 28.31
CA ARG A 332 9.62 27.99 29.05
C ARG A 332 10.80 28.17 30.00
N GLY A 333 11.37 29.38 30.04
CA GLY A 333 12.47 29.70 30.97
C GLY A 333 13.75 28.89 30.77
N GLY A 334 13.97 28.30 29.58
CA GLY A 334 15.14 27.47 29.28
C GLY A 334 14.96 25.98 29.55
N GLU A 335 13.75 25.54 29.92
CA GLU A 335 13.45 24.13 30.16
C GLU A 335 12.12 23.69 29.51
N TYR A 336 12.04 22.42 29.16
CA TYR A 336 10.78 21.79 28.74
C TYR A 336 9.95 21.43 29.97
N GLN A 337 8.73 21.93 30.03
CA GLN A 337 7.83 21.73 31.15
C GLN A 337 6.41 21.38 30.70
N LEU A 338 5.69 20.67 31.56
CA LEU A 338 4.25 20.43 31.39
C LEU A 338 3.49 21.75 31.60
N LEU A 339 2.90 22.29 30.54
CA LEU A 339 2.10 23.52 30.60
C LEU A 339 0.67 23.22 31.02
N TRP A 340 0.11 22.12 30.52
CA TRP A 340 -1.23 21.69 30.85
C TRP A 340 -1.36 20.18 30.74
N GLY A 341 -2.03 19.56 31.73
CA GLY A 341 -2.41 18.16 31.70
C GLY A 341 -3.92 18.05 31.79
N GLY A 342 -4.52 17.36 30.82
CA GLY A 342 -5.95 17.15 30.76
C GLY A 342 -6.50 16.28 31.90
N ARG A 343 -7.83 16.11 31.90
CA ARG A 343 -8.50 15.06 32.67
C ARG A 343 -8.80 13.87 31.75
N PRO A 344 -8.94 12.65 32.31
CA PRO A 344 -9.33 11.47 31.54
C PRO A 344 -10.59 11.73 30.71
N VAL A 345 -10.48 11.66 29.38
CA VAL A 345 -11.66 11.56 28.54
C VAL A 345 -12.30 10.19 28.77
N ASN A 346 -13.63 10.12 28.70
CA ASN A 346 -14.36 8.85 28.83
C ASN A 346 -14.12 7.90 27.64
N ARG A 347 -13.56 8.43 26.55
CA ARG A 347 -13.28 7.74 25.30
C ARG A 347 -11.80 7.89 25.01
N PRO A 348 -11.00 6.83 25.10
CA PRO A 348 -9.57 6.93 24.85
C PRO A 348 -9.26 7.52 23.47
N ILE A 349 -8.33 8.46 23.44
CA ILE A 349 -7.68 8.97 22.24
C ILE A 349 -6.69 7.93 21.71
N LEU A 350 -6.80 7.62 20.42
CA LEU A 350 -5.96 6.68 19.68
C LEU A 350 -4.97 7.38 18.72
N ALA A 351 -5.30 8.60 18.28
CA ALA A 351 -4.46 9.45 17.43
C ALA A 351 -4.83 10.93 17.65
N VAL A 352 -3.89 11.84 17.41
CA VAL A 352 -4.08 13.29 17.54
C VAL A 352 -3.54 14.03 16.33
N GLU A 353 -4.24 15.10 15.95
CA GLU A 353 -3.79 16.08 14.97
C GLU A 353 -4.07 17.50 15.51
N LEU A 354 -3.27 18.46 15.04
CA LEU A 354 -3.47 19.89 15.31
C LEU A 354 -3.56 20.67 14.00
N GLY A 355 -4.58 21.50 13.88
CA GLY A 355 -4.71 22.40 12.75
C GLY A 355 -5.93 23.30 12.85
N ASP A 356 -5.87 24.41 12.13
CA ASP A 356 -6.98 25.36 11.97
C ASP A 356 -8.00 24.75 10.98
N VAL A 357 -8.97 24.00 11.50
CA VAL A 357 -9.92 23.23 10.68
C VAL A 357 -11.15 24.03 10.29
N ASP A 358 -11.39 25.17 10.95
CA ASP A 358 -12.52 26.05 10.67
C ASP A 358 -12.12 27.42 10.09
N GLY A 359 -10.82 27.71 10.00
CA GLY A 359 -10.27 28.92 9.40
C GLY A 359 -10.32 30.15 10.30
N ASP A 360 -10.46 30.01 11.61
CA ASP A 360 -10.51 31.13 12.56
C ASP A 360 -9.12 31.64 12.99
N GLY A 361 -8.06 30.93 12.59
CA GLY A 361 -6.66 31.25 12.87
C GLY A 361 -6.09 30.58 14.11
N ALA A 362 -6.91 29.93 14.93
CA ALA A 362 -6.48 29.10 16.05
C ALA A 362 -6.44 27.62 15.62
N GLN A 363 -5.62 26.81 16.28
CA GLN A 363 -5.56 25.37 15.99
C GLN A 363 -6.51 24.59 16.89
N GLU A 364 -7.33 23.72 16.28
CA GLU A 364 -8.11 22.73 17.00
C GLU A 364 -7.33 21.44 17.25
N LEU A 365 -7.64 20.81 18.38
CA LEU A 365 -7.28 19.42 18.64
C LEU A 365 -8.28 18.50 17.96
N VAL A 366 -7.81 17.74 16.97
CA VAL A 366 -8.58 16.70 16.31
C VAL A 366 -8.12 15.34 16.81
N VAL A 367 -9.07 14.49 17.22
CA VAL A 367 -8.77 13.20 17.84
C VAL A 367 -9.53 12.06 17.20
N LEU A 368 -8.89 10.90 17.15
CA LEU A 368 -9.55 9.62 16.91
C LEU A 368 -9.85 8.98 18.27
N GLU A 369 -11.13 8.83 18.61
CA GLU A 369 -11.59 8.31 19.89
C GLU A 369 -12.08 6.85 19.76
N ASP A 370 -11.77 6.03 20.75
CA ASP A 370 -12.24 4.65 20.89
C ASP A 370 -13.64 4.58 21.55
N GLN A 371 -14.55 3.81 20.94
CA GLN A 371 -15.88 3.46 21.46
C GLN A 371 -16.03 1.94 21.66
N GLY A 372 -14.93 1.18 21.68
CA GLY A 372 -14.93 -0.28 21.75
C GLY A 372 -15.02 -0.90 20.36
N GLU A 373 -16.23 -1.22 19.89
CA GLU A 373 -16.43 -1.83 18.56
C GLU A 373 -16.41 -0.81 17.40
N ALA A 374 -16.31 0.48 17.71
CA ALA A 374 -16.28 1.57 16.75
C ALA A 374 -15.33 2.69 17.21
N GLN A 375 -15.02 3.60 16.29
CA GLN A 375 -14.26 4.82 16.53
C GLN A 375 -15.09 6.03 16.13
N THR A 376 -14.74 7.19 16.68
CA THR A 376 -15.28 8.49 16.28
C THR A 376 -14.16 9.49 16.07
N VAL A 377 -14.32 10.38 15.09
CA VAL A 377 -13.48 11.57 14.95
C VAL A 377 -14.11 12.70 15.75
N ALA A 378 -13.33 13.43 16.55
CA ALA A 378 -13.83 14.55 17.33
C ALA A 378 -12.90 15.77 17.23
N VAL A 379 -13.51 16.96 17.32
CA VAL A 379 -12.83 18.26 17.26
C VAL A 379 -13.03 18.97 18.59
N TRP A 380 -11.94 19.45 19.15
CA TRP A 380 -11.89 20.13 20.44
C TRP A 380 -11.16 21.47 20.30
N ARG A 381 -11.72 22.52 20.91
CA ARG A 381 -11.14 23.87 20.91
C ARG A 381 -10.62 24.26 22.27
N TRP A 382 -9.47 24.92 22.30
CA TRP A 382 -8.94 25.54 23.51
C TRP A 382 -9.79 26.73 23.96
N GLN A 383 -10.12 26.80 25.25
CA GLN A 383 -10.95 27.85 25.86
C GLN A 383 -10.21 28.59 26.99
N GLY A 384 -8.89 28.73 26.87
CA GLY A 384 -8.02 29.42 27.83
C GLY A 384 -7.57 28.58 29.04
N TRP A 385 -8.36 27.58 29.46
CA TRP A 385 -8.03 26.72 30.60
C TRP A 385 -8.16 25.22 30.32
N SER A 386 -8.91 24.85 29.28
CA SER A 386 -9.14 23.47 28.88
C SER A 386 -9.67 23.40 27.45
N PHE A 387 -9.64 22.19 26.89
CA PHE A 387 -10.33 21.86 25.65
C PHE A 387 -11.83 21.64 25.87
N SER A 388 -12.64 22.19 24.98
CA SER A 388 -14.09 21.99 24.90
C SER A 388 -14.44 21.31 23.58
N LEU A 389 -15.30 20.30 23.64
CA LEU A 389 -15.77 19.59 22.46
C LEU A 389 -16.59 20.53 21.57
N VAL A 390 -16.20 20.64 20.30
CA VAL A 390 -16.94 21.36 19.25
C VAL A 390 -17.86 20.38 18.52
N TRP A 391 -17.29 19.28 18.02
CA TRP A 391 -18.01 18.34 17.17
C TRP A 391 -17.49 16.91 17.34
N ARG A 392 -18.35 15.93 17.02
CA ARG A 392 -17.99 14.52 16.91
C ARG A 392 -18.77 13.85 15.79
N SER A 393 -18.09 13.01 15.03
CA SER A 393 -18.69 12.18 13.99
C SER A 393 -19.68 11.15 14.54
N GLU A 394 -20.45 10.54 13.64
CA GLU A 394 -21.11 9.27 13.93
C GLU A 394 -20.07 8.15 14.17
N ASN A 395 -20.51 7.03 14.74
CA ASN A 395 -19.65 5.86 14.94
C ASN A 395 -19.25 5.27 13.58
N GLY A 396 -17.96 5.04 13.37
CA GLY A 396 -17.41 4.38 12.19
C GLY A 396 -16.24 3.46 12.55
N ARG A 397 -15.54 2.94 11.54
CA ARG A 397 -14.30 2.15 11.72
C ARG A 397 -13.07 2.95 11.33
N TYR A 398 -13.02 4.19 11.82
CA TYR A 398 -12.00 5.15 11.43
C TYR A 398 -10.60 4.76 11.92
N ARG A 399 -9.60 4.99 11.07
CA ARG A 399 -8.16 4.82 11.34
C ARG A 399 -7.36 5.82 10.47
N ASN A 400 -6.06 5.97 10.73
CA ASN A 400 -5.18 6.90 10.00
C ASN A 400 -5.79 8.30 9.90
N LEU A 401 -6.03 8.92 11.05
CA LEU A 401 -6.46 10.31 11.13
C LEU A 401 -5.35 11.21 10.58
N THR A 402 -5.66 12.08 9.62
CA THR A 402 -4.73 13.11 9.10
C THR A 402 -5.50 14.39 8.78
N LEU A 403 -4.79 15.51 8.66
CA LEU A 403 -5.32 16.77 8.12
C LEU A 403 -4.81 16.99 6.70
N GLN A 404 -5.70 17.30 5.77
CA GLN A 404 -5.35 17.57 4.37
C GLN A 404 -5.77 18.99 3.98
N SER A 405 -5.05 19.62 3.05
CA SER A 405 -5.49 20.90 2.49
C SER A 405 -6.78 20.72 1.67
N GLY A 406 -7.81 21.47 2.03
CA GLY A 406 -9.05 21.62 1.27
C GLY A 406 -9.07 22.91 0.46
N ASP A 407 -10.27 23.28 -0.01
CA ASP A 407 -10.48 24.53 -0.74
C ASP A 407 -10.37 25.76 0.19
N ASN A 408 -10.00 26.91 -0.37
CA ASN A 408 -9.95 28.19 0.34
C ASN A 408 -9.10 28.20 1.64
N ASN A 409 -8.00 27.44 1.65
CA ASN A 409 -7.07 27.36 2.79
C ASN A 409 -7.66 26.67 4.04
N GLN A 410 -8.82 26.01 3.93
CA GLN A 410 -9.41 25.24 4.99
C GLN A 410 -8.75 23.85 5.09
N LEU A 411 -8.51 23.35 6.30
CA LEU A 411 -8.08 21.96 6.49
C LEU A 411 -9.28 21.00 6.54
N LEU A 412 -9.16 19.89 5.81
CA LEU A 412 -10.07 18.76 5.88
C LEU A 412 -9.56 17.75 6.89
N ILE A 413 -10.43 17.31 7.78
CA ILE A 413 -10.16 16.17 8.65
C ILE A 413 -10.42 14.90 7.85
N THR A 414 -9.42 14.04 7.69
CA THR A 414 -9.59 12.80 6.93
C THR A 414 -9.28 11.59 7.78
N ALA A 415 -10.07 10.53 7.59
CA ALA A 415 -9.84 9.26 8.23
C ALA A 415 -10.22 8.12 7.28
N ARG A 416 -9.42 7.05 7.30
CA ARG A 416 -9.70 5.84 6.54
C ARG A 416 -10.80 5.02 7.23
N PRO A 417 -11.83 4.56 6.52
CA PRO A 417 -12.87 3.69 7.09
C PRO A 417 -12.44 2.22 7.29
#